data_AF-A0A8K0HHX3-F1
#
_entry.id   AF-A0A8K0HHX3-F1
#
_cell.length_a   1.000
_cell.length_b   1.000
_cell.length_c   1.000
_cell.angle_alpha   90.00
_cell.angle_beta   90.00
_cell.angle_gamma   90.00
#
_symmetry.space_group_name_H-M   'P 1'
#
loop_
_entity.id
_entity.type
_entity.pdbx_description
1 polymer ?
#
loop_
_entity_poly.entity_id
_entity_poly.type
_entity_poly.pdbx_seq_one_letter_code
_entity_poly.pdbx_strand_id
1 'polypeptide(L)'
;MEEILQALKDSNIELIVGVPNDNLQALASPSAAAANWVQVNIKCYFSNVKFKYIAVGNEVKPNDPAAKFVLPEMPNVHKEIASAESNTTANLFLMPYLPRQEWSLVRKYRNLFDALIDAMYSAMEKTNGGNLVVVVSESGWPSAGGQVETVEHAATYYRNLINHVKGSGTPKRPSMPNTETYLFSMFDENKKGLGD
;
A
#
# COMPACT_ATOMS: atom_id res chain seq x y z
N MET A 1 -9.70 -3.42 -14.82
CA MET A 1 -10.32 -2.74 -13.67
C MET A 1 -11.82 -2.98 -13.65
N GLU A 2 -12.57 -2.60 -14.68
CA GLU A 2 -14.04 -2.72 -14.74
C GLU A 2 -14.58 -4.11 -14.36
N GLU A 3 -14.11 -5.18 -14.99
CA GLU A 3 -14.58 -6.55 -14.70
C GLU A 3 -14.41 -6.94 -13.22
N ILE A 4 -13.30 -6.53 -12.60
CA ILE A 4 -13.01 -6.79 -11.19
C ILE A 4 -13.99 -6.02 -10.30
N LEU A 5 -14.24 -4.74 -10.59
CA LEU A 5 -15.16 -3.92 -9.81
C LEU A 5 -16.61 -4.38 -9.94
N GLN A 6 -17.00 -4.89 -11.12
CA GLN A 6 -18.30 -5.52 -11.31
C GLN A 6 -18.45 -6.79 -10.46
N ALA A 7 -17.42 -7.64 -10.42
CA ALA A 7 -17.41 -8.87 -9.63
C ALA A 7 -17.44 -8.61 -8.11
N LEU A 8 -16.92 -7.47 -7.65
CA LEU A 8 -16.84 -7.11 -6.23
C LEU A 8 -18.07 -6.38 -5.71
N LYS A 9 -19.07 -6.10 -6.56
CA LYS A 9 -20.33 -5.47 -6.14
C LYS A 9 -21.00 -6.28 -5.03
N ASP A 10 -21.39 -5.57 -3.97
CA ASP A 10 -22.10 -6.06 -2.79
C ASP A 10 -21.35 -7.17 -2.01
N SER A 11 -20.05 -7.36 -2.28
CA SER A 11 -19.19 -8.39 -1.65
C SER A 11 -18.77 -8.05 -0.22
N ASN A 12 -18.88 -6.78 0.18
CA ASN A 12 -18.33 -6.21 1.42
C ASN A 12 -16.80 -6.28 1.57
N ILE A 13 -16.07 -6.66 0.51
CA ILE A 13 -14.60 -6.66 0.51
C ILE A 13 -14.09 -5.22 0.40
N GLU A 14 -13.25 -4.81 1.35
CA GLU A 14 -12.58 -3.50 1.34
C GLU A 14 -11.40 -3.49 0.36
N LEU A 15 -11.28 -2.45 -0.47
CA LEU A 15 -10.30 -2.40 -1.55
C LEU A 15 -9.25 -1.30 -1.37
N ILE A 16 -8.01 -1.65 -1.71
CA ILE A 16 -6.98 -0.71 -2.18
C ILE A 16 -7.04 -0.68 -3.70
N VAL A 17 -7.16 0.51 -4.28
CA VAL A 17 -7.05 0.70 -5.74
C VAL A 17 -5.81 1.54 -6.03
N GLY A 18 -4.89 0.98 -6.79
CA GLY A 18 -3.70 1.70 -7.28
C GLY A 18 -4.03 2.55 -8.50
N VAL A 19 -3.51 3.78 -8.53
CA VAL A 19 -3.36 4.56 -9.76
C VAL A 19 -2.11 4.04 -10.48
N PRO A 20 -2.24 3.55 -11.74
CA PRO A 20 -1.08 3.08 -12.49
C PRO A 20 -0.03 4.19 -12.68
N ASN A 21 1.26 3.83 -12.59
CA ASN A 21 2.37 4.79 -12.72
C ASN A 21 2.32 5.58 -14.04
N ASP A 22 1.88 4.95 -15.14
CA ASP A 22 1.74 5.59 -16.45
C ASP A 22 0.64 6.65 -16.50
N ASN A 23 -0.28 6.67 -15.53
CA ASN A 23 -1.31 7.70 -15.43
C ASN A 23 -0.84 8.92 -14.64
N LEU A 24 0.24 8.83 -13.85
CA LEU A 24 0.58 9.88 -12.88
C LEU A 24 0.76 11.25 -13.53
N GLN A 25 1.44 11.31 -14.68
CA GLN A 25 1.64 12.55 -15.42
C GLN A 25 0.34 13.19 -15.90
N ALA A 26 -0.59 12.37 -16.42
CA ALA A 26 -1.86 12.86 -16.96
C ALA A 26 -2.79 13.39 -15.85
N LEU A 27 -2.67 12.84 -14.64
CA LEU A 27 -3.51 13.17 -13.50
C LEU A 27 -2.91 14.25 -12.58
N ALA A 28 -1.62 14.57 -12.74
CA ALA A 28 -0.90 15.58 -11.97
C ALA A 28 -1.39 17.03 -12.17
N SER A 29 -2.09 17.33 -13.27
CA SER A 29 -2.72 18.65 -13.48
C SER A 29 -4.21 18.61 -13.15
N PRO A 30 -4.77 19.61 -12.43
CA PRO A 30 -6.21 19.73 -12.22
C PRO A 30 -6.91 19.83 -13.58
N SER A 31 -7.47 18.72 -14.04
CA SER A 31 -7.95 18.58 -15.41
C SER A 31 -9.10 17.59 -15.48
N ALA A 32 -9.79 17.59 -16.61
CA ALA A 32 -10.82 16.61 -16.92
C ALA A 32 -10.29 15.16 -16.83
N ALA A 33 -8.97 14.93 -16.92
CA ALA A 33 -8.39 13.60 -16.83
C ALA A 33 -8.53 12.99 -15.42
N ALA A 34 -8.18 13.74 -14.36
CA ALA A 34 -8.34 13.29 -12.97
C ALA A 34 -9.82 13.07 -12.63
N ALA A 35 -10.68 14.03 -13.00
CA ALA A 35 -12.12 13.89 -12.82
C ALA A 35 -12.68 12.66 -13.54
N ASN A 36 -12.29 12.42 -14.79
CA ASN A 36 -12.73 11.27 -15.56
C ASN A 36 -12.20 9.94 -14.98
N TRP A 37 -10.92 9.88 -14.59
CA TRP A 37 -10.35 8.67 -14.00
C TRP A 37 -11.09 8.31 -12.71
N VAL A 38 -11.31 9.28 -11.82
CA VAL A 38 -12.04 9.05 -10.57
C VAL A 38 -13.50 8.71 -10.84
N GLN A 39 -14.14 9.37 -11.80
CA GLN A 39 -15.51 9.06 -12.19
C GLN A 39 -15.66 7.60 -12.64
N VAL A 40 -14.83 7.18 -13.60
CA VAL A 40 -14.93 5.88 -14.27
C VAL A 40 -14.49 4.74 -13.34
N ASN A 41 -13.42 4.92 -12.58
CA ASN A 41 -12.84 3.82 -11.81
C ASN A 41 -13.36 3.74 -10.37
N ILE A 42 -13.88 4.84 -9.82
CA ILE A 42 -14.27 4.92 -8.42
C ILE A 42 -15.75 5.30 -8.28
N LYS A 43 -16.16 6.49 -8.76
CA LYS A 43 -17.50 7.05 -8.47
C LYS A 43 -18.63 6.18 -9.00
N CYS A 44 -18.50 5.61 -10.21
CA CYS A 44 -19.51 4.72 -10.79
C CYS A 44 -19.77 3.45 -9.98
N TYR A 45 -18.92 3.11 -9.01
CA TYR A 45 -18.98 1.87 -8.23
C TYR A 45 -19.23 2.10 -6.73
N PHE A 46 -19.21 3.35 -6.24
CA PHE A 46 -19.31 3.65 -4.80
C PHE A 46 -20.55 3.06 -4.11
N SER A 47 -21.68 2.95 -4.79
CA SER A 47 -22.90 2.41 -4.19
C SER A 47 -22.84 0.93 -3.85
N ASN A 48 -21.88 0.18 -4.41
CA ASN A 48 -21.85 -1.29 -4.35
C ASN A 48 -20.45 -1.85 -4.06
N VAL A 49 -19.40 -1.04 -4.18
CA VAL A 49 -18.01 -1.46 -3.96
C VAL A 49 -17.41 -0.64 -2.83
N LYS A 50 -16.76 -1.34 -1.88
CA LYS A 50 -16.21 -0.72 -0.68
C LYS A 50 -14.75 -0.32 -0.87
N PHE A 51 -14.52 0.88 -1.40
CA PHE A 51 -13.17 1.44 -1.49
C PHE A 51 -12.70 1.92 -0.12
N LYS A 52 -11.50 1.50 0.29
CA LYS A 52 -10.89 1.91 1.56
C LYS A 52 -9.71 2.86 1.34
N TYR A 53 -8.87 2.53 0.36
CA TYR A 53 -7.69 3.34 0.03
C TYR A 53 -7.50 3.47 -1.48
N ILE A 54 -6.95 4.61 -1.89
CA ILE A 54 -6.46 4.87 -3.24
C ILE A 54 -4.95 5.10 -3.17
N ALA A 55 -4.17 4.20 -3.72
CA ALA A 55 -2.71 4.31 -3.75
C ALA A 55 -2.28 5.08 -5.00
N VAL A 56 -1.81 6.32 -4.84
CA VAL A 56 -1.33 7.15 -5.95
C VAL A 56 0.14 6.83 -6.23
N GLY A 57 0.37 5.96 -7.21
CA GLY A 57 1.68 5.45 -7.59
C GLY A 57 2.06 4.17 -6.84
N ASN A 58 2.77 3.28 -7.52
CA ASN A 58 3.33 2.04 -6.98
C ASN A 58 4.86 2.07 -7.07
N GLU A 59 5.53 1.99 -5.92
CA GLU A 59 7.00 1.94 -5.81
C GLU A 59 7.78 2.95 -6.67
N VAL A 60 7.23 4.15 -6.86
CA VAL A 60 7.86 5.18 -7.69
C VAL A 60 9.19 5.60 -7.08
N LYS A 61 10.30 5.35 -7.78
CA LYS A 61 11.66 5.63 -7.28
C LYS A 61 11.97 7.12 -7.43
N PRO A 62 12.82 7.70 -6.57
CA PRO A 62 13.14 9.14 -6.64
C PRO A 62 13.74 9.59 -7.98
N ASN A 63 14.37 8.68 -8.72
CA ASN A 63 14.97 8.94 -10.03
C ASN A 63 14.06 8.56 -11.21
N ASP A 64 12.84 8.05 -10.97
CA ASP A 64 11.89 7.76 -12.05
C ASP A 64 11.35 9.07 -12.65
N PRO A 65 11.12 9.13 -13.98
CA PRO A 65 10.48 10.28 -14.60
C PRO A 65 9.11 10.63 -14.00
N ALA A 66 8.43 9.63 -13.45
CA ALA A 66 7.11 9.74 -12.84
C ALA A 66 7.14 10.36 -11.42
N ALA A 67 8.28 10.36 -10.72
CA ALA A 67 8.39 10.79 -9.33
C ALA A 67 7.90 12.22 -9.09
N LYS A 68 8.16 13.11 -10.04
CA LYS A 68 7.74 14.52 -9.97
C LYS A 68 6.22 14.73 -10.07
N PHE A 69 5.46 13.69 -10.42
CA PHE A 69 4.01 13.77 -10.61
C PHE A 69 3.21 13.24 -9.41
N VAL A 70 3.80 12.43 -8.54
CA VAL A 70 3.11 11.82 -7.39
C VAL A 70 2.52 12.90 -6.46
N LEU A 71 3.33 13.86 -6.01
CA LEU A 71 2.89 14.88 -5.06
C LEU A 71 1.82 15.83 -5.65
N PRO A 72 1.97 16.37 -6.89
CA PRO A 72 0.93 17.20 -7.50
C PRO A 72 -0.40 16.47 -7.77
N GLU A 73 -0.36 15.16 -8.01
CA GLU A 73 -1.56 14.39 -8.34
C GLU A 73 -2.43 14.09 -7.13
N MET A 74 -1.84 13.80 -5.98
CA MET A 74 -2.56 13.49 -4.74
C MET A 74 -3.71 14.46 -4.41
N PRO A 75 -3.51 15.80 -4.37
CA PRO A 75 -4.60 16.72 -4.07
C PRO A 75 -5.69 16.72 -5.15
N ASN A 76 -5.35 16.43 -6.42
CA ASN A 76 -6.34 16.37 -7.50
C ASN A 76 -7.24 15.14 -7.33
N VAL A 77 -6.66 13.96 -7.14
CA VAL A 77 -7.40 12.72 -6.90
C VAL A 77 -8.21 12.82 -5.61
N HIS A 78 -7.61 13.34 -4.53
CA HIS A 78 -8.29 13.55 -3.25
C HIS A 78 -9.50 14.48 -3.37
N LYS A 79 -9.35 15.63 -4.04
CA LYS A 79 -10.45 16.58 -4.26
C LYS A 79 -11.61 15.93 -5.01
N GLU A 80 -11.32 15.17 -6.05
CA GLU A 80 -12.35 14.50 -6.85
C GLU A 80 -13.08 13.42 -6.05
N ILE A 81 -12.38 12.67 -5.20
CA ILE A 81 -12.99 11.67 -4.29
C ILE A 81 -13.84 12.36 -3.21
N ALA A 82 -13.29 13.37 -2.54
CA ALA A 82 -13.97 14.10 -1.47
C ALA A 82 -15.26 14.80 -1.94
N SER A 83 -15.32 15.20 -3.22
CA SER A 83 -16.53 15.75 -3.83
C SER A 83 -17.67 14.74 -3.99
N ALA A 84 -17.38 13.44 -3.93
CA ALA A 84 -18.33 12.37 -4.22
C ALA A 84 -18.72 11.54 -2.99
N GLU A 85 -17.90 11.48 -1.94
CA GLU A 85 -18.23 10.74 -0.72
C GLU A 85 -17.46 11.28 0.50
N SER A 86 -18.12 11.34 1.68
CA SER A 86 -17.51 11.84 2.91
C SER A 86 -16.66 10.82 3.68
N ASN A 87 -16.72 9.53 3.33
CA ASN A 87 -16.14 8.43 4.12
C ASN A 87 -14.93 7.73 3.48
N THR A 88 -14.56 8.05 2.23
CA THR A 88 -13.38 7.47 1.57
C THR A 88 -12.12 8.27 1.93
N THR A 89 -11.15 7.64 2.60
CA THR A 89 -9.87 8.29 2.95
C THR A 89 -8.82 7.98 1.88
N ALA A 90 -8.45 8.97 1.06
CA ALA A 90 -7.29 8.85 0.18
C ALA A 90 -6.01 8.95 1.03
N ASN A 91 -5.35 7.81 1.28
CA ASN A 91 -4.08 7.75 1.99
C ASN A 91 -2.96 7.36 1.02
N LEU A 92 -1.86 8.12 1.05
CA LEU A 92 -0.66 7.85 0.27
C LEU A 92 0.14 6.72 0.90
N PHE A 93 0.54 5.74 0.09
CA PHE A 93 1.56 4.79 0.44
C PHE A 93 2.82 5.07 -0.37
N LEU A 94 3.86 5.56 0.30
CA LEU A 94 5.21 5.57 -0.24
C LEU A 94 5.99 4.50 0.50
N MET A 95 6.62 3.58 -0.21
CA MET A 95 7.73 2.78 0.32
C MET A 95 9.03 3.54 -0.01
N PRO A 96 9.54 4.43 0.86
CA PRO A 96 10.86 5.00 0.66
C PRO A 96 11.93 3.92 0.67
N TYR A 97 12.82 4.02 -0.31
CA TYR A 97 14.12 3.37 -0.28
C TYR A 97 14.86 3.76 1.02
N LEU A 98 15.15 2.79 1.88
CA LEU A 98 15.90 3.01 3.12
C LEU A 98 17.40 2.83 2.86
N PRO A 99 18.22 3.91 2.90
CA PRO A 99 19.67 3.74 2.98
C PRO A 99 20.05 3.14 4.33
N ARG A 100 21.00 2.20 4.32
CA ARG A 100 21.54 1.52 5.51
C ARG A 100 22.14 2.52 6.51
N GLN A 101 21.55 2.68 7.70
CA GLN A 101 22.15 3.40 8.84
C GLN A 101 21.91 2.70 10.18
N GLU A 102 22.83 2.97 11.12
CA GLU A 102 23.12 2.29 12.40
C GLU A 102 21.94 2.06 13.35
N TRP A 103 21.99 0.92 14.04
CA TRP A 103 20.97 0.44 14.97
C TRP A 103 20.93 1.24 16.28
N SER A 104 19.74 1.71 16.66
CA SER A 104 19.47 2.20 18.02
C SER A 104 19.27 1.01 18.98
N LEU A 105 20.18 0.85 19.95
CA LEU A 105 20.22 -0.26 20.92
C LEU A 105 19.07 -0.28 21.96
N VAL A 106 18.09 0.62 21.87
CA VAL A 106 16.99 0.73 22.86
C VAL A 106 15.78 -0.15 22.49
N ARG A 107 15.58 -0.46 21.20
CA ARG A 107 14.44 -1.25 20.71
C ARG A 107 14.89 -2.66 20.36
N LYS A 108 14.35 -3.67 21.06
CA LYS A 108 14.61 -5.08 20.75
C LYS A 108 13.55 -5.59 19.75
N TYR A 109 13.94 -5.70 18.49
CA TYR A 109 13.11 -6.34 17.46
C TYR A 109 13.30 -7.86 17.49
N ARG A 110 12.20 -8.61 17.40
CA ARG A 110 12.22 -10.09 17.35
C ARG A 110 12.00 -10.64 15.94
N ASN A 111 11.55 -9.80 15.02
CA ASN A 111 11.29 -10.14 13.63
C ASN A 111 11.63 -8.93 12.75
N LEU A 112 11.89 -9.17 11.46
CA LEU A 112 12.24 -8.12 10.51
C LEU A 112 11.03 -7.24 10.14
N PHE A 113 9.82 -7.79 10.18
CA PHE A 113 8.58 -7.07 9.86
C PHE A 113 8.39 -5.83 10.73
N ASP A 114 8.51 -5.98 12.05
CA ASP A 114 8.43 -4.87 13.01
C ASP A 114 9.55 -3.84 12.81
N ALA A 115 10.76 -4.31 12.50
CA ALA A 115 11.91 -3.44 12.27
C ALA A 115 11.71 -2.57 11.04
N LEU A 116 11.14 -3.11 9.96
CA LEU A 116 10.85 -2.37 8.73
C LEU A 116 9.74 -1.34 8.93
N ILE A 117 8.65 -1.71 9.61
CA ILE A 117 7.56 -0.78 9.94
C ILE A 117 8.06 0.35 10.84
N ASP A 118 8.86 0.04 11.86
CA ASP A 118 9.37 1.07 12.77
C ASP A 118 10.45 1.95 12.13
N ALA A 119 11.20 1.42 11.17
CA ALA A 119 12.07 2.23 10.32
C ALA A 119 11.25 3.23 9.51
N MET A 120 10.11 2.79 8.93
CA MET A 120 9.19 3.66 8.21
C MET A 120 8.64 4.78 9.11
N TYR A 121 8.07 4.42 10.27
CA TYR A 121 7.58 5.41 11.22
C TYR A 121 8.67 6.38 11.67
N SER A 122 9.90 5.91 11.86
CA SER A 122 11.02 6.76 12.26
C SER A 122 11.46 7.71 11.14
N ALA A 123 11.35 7.30 9.87
CA ALA A 123 11.59 8.18 8.73
C ALA A 123 10.48 9.25 8.62
N MET A 124 9.22 8.86 8.77
CA MET A 124 8.06 9.76 8.71
C MET A 124 8.07 10.81 9.83
N GLU A 125 8.50 10.43 11.05
CA GLU A 125 8.65 11.39 12.15
C GLU A 125 9.68 12.49 11.82
N LYS A 126 10.75 12.18 11.07
CA LYS A 126 11.76 13.17 10.66
C LYS A 126 11.23 14.16 9.61
N THR A 127 10.15 13.83 8.91
CA THR A 127 9.49 14.68 7.91
C THR A 127 8.17 15.26 8.41
N ASN A 128 7.96 15.29 9.73
CA ASN A 128 6.77 15.83 10.39
C ASN A 128 5.47 15.04 10.11
N GLY A 129 5.58 13.78 9.67
CA GLY A 129 4.48 12.84 9.41
C GLY A 129 4.24 11.83 10.53
N GLY A 130 4.66 12.12 11.76
CA GLY A 130 4.61 11.17 12.88
C GLY A 130 3.22 10.71 13.31
N ASN A 131 2.17 11.46 12.93
CA ASN A 131 0.76 11.17 13.18
C ASN A 131 0.10 10.30 12.09
N LEU A 132 0.79 10.06 10.97
CA LEU A 132 0.29 9.20 9.91
C LEU A 132 0.39 7.72 10.31
N VAL A 133 -0.55 6.92 9.83
CA VAL A 133 -0.61 5.46 10.05
C VAL A 133 -0.03 4.73 8.85
N VAL A 134 0.79 3.71 9.11
CA VAL A 134 1.33 2.82 8.07
C VAL A 134 0.35 1.65 7.87
N VAL A 135 -0.02 1.39 6.62
CA VAL A 135 -0.77 0.20 6.18
C VAL A 135 0.16 -0.63 5.32
N VAL A 136 0.42 -1.89 5.65
CA VAL A 136 1.31 -2.73 4.83
C VAL A 136 0.56 -3.20 3.59
N SER A 137 0.77 -2.54 2.44
CA SER A 137 0.03 -2.84 1.21
C SER A 137 0.45 -4.16 0.55
N GLU A 138 1.66 -4.65 0.82
CA GLU A 138 2.17 -5.91 0.29
C GLU A 138 3.16 -6.56 1.26
N SER A 139 2.98 -7.85 1.53
CA SER A 139 3.91 -8.66 2.33
C SER A 139 3.70 -10.13 2.00
N GLY A 140 4.77 -10.82 1.61
CA GLY A 140 4.67 -12.21 1.12
C GLY A 140 5.99 -12.96 1.16
N TRP A 141 5.92 -14.25 0.89
CA TRP A 141 7.09 -15.12 0.74
C TRP A 141 6.85 -16.14 -0.39
N PRO A 142 7.76 -16.25 -1.36
CA PRO A 142 7.61 -17.16 -2.50
C PRO A 142 7.72 -18.62 -2.09
N SER A 143 6.93 -19.48 -2.73
CA SER A 143 6.87 -20.93 -2.45
C SER A 143 7.84 -21.77 -3.30
N ALA A 144 8.47 -21.15 -4.31
CA ALA A 144 9.44 -21.71 -5.24
C ALA A 144 10.27 -20.58 -5.88
N GLY A 145 11.38 -20.93 -6.54
CA GLY A 145 12.23 -19.99 -7.29
C GLY A 145 13.70 -19.92 -6.82
N GLY A 146 13.97 -20.41 -5.60
CA GLY A 146 15.28 -20.33 -4.96
C GLY A 146 15.43 -21.31 -3.79
N GLN A 147 16.63 -21.35 -3.19
CA GLN A 147 16.97 -22.34 -2.15
C GLN A 147 16.15 -22.21 -0.86
N VAL A 148 15.69 -21.01 -0.52
CA VAL A 148 14.90 -20.72 0.69
C VAL A 148 13.43 -20.44 0.38
N GLU A 149 13.02 -20.63 -0.87
CA GLU A 149 11.69 -20.32 -1.38
C GLU A 149 10.95 -21.65 -1.50
N THR A 150 10.39 -22.09 -0.39
CA THR A 150 9.71 -23.39 -0.27
C THR A 150 8.29 -23.19 0.21
N VAL A 151 7.40 -24.13 -0.11
CA VAL A 151 6.03 -24.17 0.39
C VAL A 151 5.99 -24.09 1.93
N GLU A 152 6.93 -24.76 2.60
CA GLU A 152 7.02 -24.76 4.07
C GLU A 152 7.40 -23.39 4.63
N HIS A 153 8.41 -22.72 4.05
CA HIS A 153 8.80 -21.38 4.46
C HIS A 153 7.69 -20.35 4.20
N ALA A 154 7.06 -20.41 3.02
CA ALA A 154 5.93 -19.56 2.69
C ALA A 154 4.76 -19.75 3.66
N ALA A 155 4.35 -21.00 3.92
CA ALA A 155 3.29 -21.31 4.88
C ALA A 155 3.63 -20.83 6.30
N THR A 156 4.90 -20.97 6.71
CA THR A 156 5.38 -20.49 8.01
C THR A 156 5.32 -18.96 8.09
N TYR A 157 5.76 -18.27 7.04
CA TYR A 157 5.71 -16.82 6.95
C TYR A 157 4.27 -16.30 7.07
N TYR A 158 3.36 -16.77 6.22
CA TYR A 158 1.96 -16.30 6.24
C TYR A 158 1.26 -16.60 7.57
N ARG A 159 1.45 -17.81 8.13
CA ARG A 159 0.86 -18.17 9.43
C ARG A 159 1.34 -17.23 10.53
N ASN A 160 2.65 -16.98 10.60
CA ASN A 160 3.23 -16.13 11.63
C ASN A 160 2.85 -14.67 11.43
N LEU A 161 2.82 -14.18 10.19
CA LEU A 161 2.40 -12.82 9.87
C LEU A 161 0.93 -12.59 10.27
N ILE A 162 0.01 -13.47 9.84
CA ILE A 162 -1.42 -13.38 10.20
C ILE A 162 -1.62 -13.39 11.72
N ASN A 163 -0.89 -14.24 12.43
CA ASN A 163 -0.97 -14.29 13.90
C ASN A 163 -0.39 -13.04 14.56
N HIS A 164 0.71 -12.51 14.01
CA HIS A 164 1.38 -11.33 14.53
C HIS A 164 0.52 -10.08 14.37
N VAL A 165 -0.02 -9.82 13.17
CA VAL A 165 -0.78 -8.59 12.89
C VAL A 165 -2.09 -8.51 13.68
N LYS A 166 -2.68 -9.65 14.08
CA LYS A 166 -3.82 -9.73 15.00
C LYS A 166 -3.46 -9.41 16.45
N GLY A 167 -2.18 -9.43 16.79
CA GLY A 167 -1.65 -9.25 18.12
C GLY A 167 -1.31 -7.79 18.43
N SER A 168 -0.20 -7.61 19.13
CA SER A 168 0.33 -6.29 19.48
C SER A 168 0.94 -5.59 18.27
N GLY A 169 0.95 -4.25 18.29
CA GLY A 169 1.68 -3.47 17.30
C GLY A 169 3.20 -3.63 17.45
N THR A 170 3.95 -2.79 16.75
CA THR A 170 5.41 -2.84 16.76
C THR A 170 6.01 -2.26 18.05
N PRO A 171 7.31 -2.47 18.35
CA PRO A 171 7.97 -1.83 19.49
C PRO A 171 7.84 -0.29 19.55
N LYS A 172 7.69 0.41 18.43
CA LYS A 172 7.45 1.88 18.36
C LYS A 172 6.00 2.29 18.43
N ARG A 173 5.09 1.42 18.01
CA ARG A 173 3.66 1.65 18.09
C ARG A 173 2.97 0.48 18.81
N PRO A 174 3.31 0.21 20.09
CA PRO A 174 2.80 -0.97 20.80
C PRO A 174 1.30 -0.91 21.05
N SER A 175 0.72 0.30 21.06
CA SER A 175 -0.69 0.59 21.25
C SER A 175 -1.50 0.60 19.95
N MET A 176 -0.92 0.21 18.81
CA MET A 176 -1.62 0.07 17.53
C MET A 176 -1.79 -1.42 17.19
N PRO A 177 -2.72 -2.13 17.86
CA PRO A 177 -3.07 -3.48 17.46
C PRO A 177 -3.74 -3.47 16.08
N ASN A 178 -3.69 -4.59 15.37
CA ASN A 178 -4.24 -4.73 14.01
C ASN A 178 -3.52 -3.86 12.97
N THR A 179 -2.21 -4.02 12.84
CA THR A 179 -1.47 -3.46 11.69
C THR A 179 -2.11 -3.97 10.40
N GLU A 180 -2.85 -3.11 9.72
CA GLU A 180 -3.54 -3.49 8.50
C GLU A 180 -2.51 -3.93 7.46
N THR A 181 -2.67 -5.16 6.96
CA THR A 181 -1.67 -5.85 6.15
C THR A 181 -2.35 -6.65 5.05
N TYR A 182 -1.89 -6.48 3.82
CA TYR A 182 -2.36 -7.18 2.64
C TYR A 182 -1.32 -8.21 2.22
N LEU A 183 -1.75 -9.47 2.11
CA LEU A 183 -0.86 -10.57 1.76
C LEU A 183 -0.61 -10.56 0.25
N PHE A 184 0.66 -10.56 -0.13
CA PHE A 184 1.06 -10.64 -1.53
C PHE A 184 1.46 -12.08 -1.89
N SER A 185 0.77 -12.78 -2.78
CA SER A 185 -0.45 -12.41 -3.51
C SER A 185 -1.44 -13.58 -3.53
N MET A 186 -2.64 -13.37 -4.10
CA MET A 186 -3.70 -14.39 -4.13
C MET A 186 -3.35 -15.58 -5.05
N PHE A 187 -2.59 -15.34 -6.12
CA PHE A 187 -2.27 -16.32 -7.16
C PHE A 187 -0.84 -16.17 -7.64
N ASP A 188 -0.23 -17.27 -8.07
CA ASP A 188 1.07 -17.24 -8.74
C ASP A 188 0.97 -16.48 -10.07
N GLU A 189 1.82 -15.47 -10.25
CA GLU A 189 1.83 -14.60 -11.42
C GLU A 189 2.84 -15.10 -12.46
N ASN A 190 2.49 -16.15 -13.20
CA ASN A 190 3.38 -16.83 -14.16
C ASN A 190 3.84 -15.96 -15.37
N LYS A 191 3.45 -14.69 -15.42
CA LYS A 191 3.86 -13.70 -16.42
C LYS A 191 4.69 -12.56 -15.83
N LYS A 192 5.03 -12.57 -14.54
CA LYS A 192 5.98 -11.61 -13.96
C LYS A 192 7.36 -11.81 -14.57
N GLY A 193 8.07 -10.70 -14.82
CA GLY A 193 9.46 -10.74 -15.24
C GLY A 193 10.34 -11.31 -14.13
N LEU A 194 11.53 -11.81 -14.50
CA LEU A 194 12.53 -12.19 -13.51
C LEU A 194 12.98 -10.93 -12.74
N GLY A 195 12.62 -10.85 -11.46
CA GLY A 195 13.01 -9.74 -10.57
C GLY A 195 11.93 -8.69 -10.29
N ASP A 196 10.69 -8.93 -10.73
CA ASP A 196 9.49 -8.14 -10.37
C ASP A 196 8.76 -8.70 -9.13
#